data_AF-A0A924JCN8-F1
#
_entry.id   AF-A0A924JCN8-F1
#
_cell.length_a   1.000
_cell.length_b   1.000
_cell.length_c   1.000
_cell.angle_alpha   90.00
_cell.angle_beta   90.00
_cell.angle_gamma   90.00
#
_symmetry.space_group_name_H-M   'P 1'
#
loop_
_entity.id
_entity.type
_entity.pdbx_description
1 polymer ?
#
loop_
_entity_poly.entity_id
_entity_poly.type
_entity_poly.pdbx_seq_one_letter_code
_entity_poly.pdbx_strand_id
1 'polypeptide(L)'
;MTHYLESILPKILSYSQKLDKLALLLNEPWVVTGDDSKRMKLIFKADGEVVISENGDVQFGKWELLNRASSILIKYEKSAKLYNHAFFDEGILALKLDGSTDFFILANQNRIPDLNVAGYLNAKYESPAKAGLATNTNTIQKTRPYDCTTDKGQITIHICVPLWQGNFLNEGDPVTVDNQPAPDGKYKISTLDYIHVKNGYIQKRSMF
;
A
#
# COMPACT_ATOMS: atom_id res chain seq x y z
N MET A 1 -1.75 -5.74 14.30
CA MET A 1 -1.09 -4.77 13.37
C MET A 1 0.08 -4.01 14.02
N THR A 2 -0.06 -3.54 15.27
CA THR A 2 0.91 -2.67 15.97
C THR A 2 2.36 -3.21 16.03
N HIS A 3 2.55 -4.49 16.37
CA HIS A 3 3.89 -5.10 16.46
C HIS A 3 4.65 -5.17 15.14
N TYR A 4 3.94 -5.35 14.02
CA TYR A 4 4.58 -5.33 12.71
C TYR A 4 5.09 -3.92 12.38
N LEU A 5 4.27 -2.89 12.64
CA LEU A 5 4.66 -1.50 12.39
C LEU A 5 5.85 -1.09 13.28
N GLU A 6 5.86 -1.48 14.56
CA GLU A 6 6.99 -1.30 15.47
C GLU A 6 8.30 -1.86 14.91
N SER A 7 8.25 -3.03 14.29
CA SER A 7 9.44 -3.71 13.75
C SER A 7 9.99 -3.06 12.47
N ILE A 8 9.12 -2.48 11.64
CA ILE A 8 9.49 -1.94 10.32
C ILE A 8 9.82 -0.44 10.39
N LEU A 9 9.19 0.32 11.29
CA LEU A 9 9.37 1.77 11.42
C LEU A 9 10.83 2.21 11.49
N PRO A 10 11.71 1.62 12.33
CA PRO A 10 13.12 2.01 12.39
C PRO A 10 13.84 1.89 11.04
N LYS A 11 13.41 0.94 10.18
CA LYS A 11 14.02 0.72 8.86
C LYS A 11 13.54 1.71 7.81
N ILE A 12 12.30 2.18 7.94
CA ILE A 12 11.64 2.99 6.91
C ILE A 12 11.56 4.47 7.27
N LEU A 13 12.00 4.86 8.47
CA LEU A 13 11.89 6.23 8.98
C LEU A 13 12.57 7.26 8.06
N SER A 14 13.64 6.88 7.36
CA SER A 14 14.32 7.73 6.37
C SER A 14 13.46 8.10 5.16
N TYR A 15 12.43 7.30 4.84
CA TYR A 15 11.46 7.59 3.78
C TYR A 15 10.28 8.44 4.25
N SER A 16 10.16 8.65 5.57
CA SER A 16 9.08 9.42 6.18
C SER A 16 9.09 10.86 5.69
N GLN A 17 7.93 11.31 5.23
CA GLN A 17 7.69 12.70 4.89
C GLN A 17 7.42 13.50 6.16
N LYS A 18 7.75 14.79 6.11
CA LYS A 18 7.30 15.75 7.13
C LYS A 18 5.80 15.99 6.98
N LEU A 19 5.11 16.20 8.09
CA LEU A 19 3.68 16.51 8.10
C LEU A 19 3.32 17.83 7.40
N ASP A 20 4.28 18.72 7.19
CA ASP A 20 4.10 19.96 6.44
C ASP A 20 3.82 19.74 4.94
N LYS A 21 4.00 18.50 4.43
CA LYS A 21 3.53 18.07 3.10
C LYS A 21 2.03 17.83 3.08
N LEU A 22 1.26 18.84 3.46
CA LEU A 22 -0.20 18.79 3.59
C LEU A 22 -0.90 18.33 2.31
N ALA A 23 -0.35 18.58 1.13
CA ALA A 23 -0.91 18.10 -0.14
C ALA A 23 -1.10 16.58 -0.21
N LEU A 24 -0.31 15.80 0.55
CA LEU A 24 -0.47 14.34 0.64
C LEU A 24 -1.58 13.94 1.63
N LEU A 25 -1.92 14.80 2.58
CA LEU A 25 -2.87 14.54 3.68
C LEU A 25 -4.29 14.98 3.31
N LEU A 26 -4.41 16.15 2.67
CA LEU A 26 -5.66 16.87 2.50
C LEU A 26 -6.58 16.20 1.49
N ASN A 27 -7.88 16.15 1.82
CA ASN A 27 -8.97 15.63 1.00
C ASN A 27 -8.82 14.16 0.58
N GLU A 28 -7.94 13.42 1.26
CA GLU A 28 -7.74 11.99 1.06
C GLU A 28 -8.52 11.16 2.11
N PRO A 29 -9.03 9.96 1.75
CA PRO A 29 -9.76 9.09 2.67
C PRO A 29 -8.82 8.24 3.53
N TRP A 30 -8.50 8.74 4.73
CA TRP A 30 -7.64 8.05 5.69
C TRP A 30 -8.43 7.11 6.57
N VAL A 31 -8.30 5.80 6.35
CA VAL A 31 -9.03 4.77 7.09
C VAL A 31 -8.15 4.21 8.20
N VAL A 32 -8.67 4.19 9.42
CA VAL A 32 -7.97 3.60 10.57
C VAL A 32 -7.84 2.10 10.36
N THR A 33 -6.63 1.59 10.57
CA THR A 33 -6.31 0.17 10.41
C THR A 33 -5.99 -0.45 11.76
N GLY A 34 -6.62 -1.57 12.09
CA GLY A 34 -6.49 -2.24 13.39
C GLY A 34 -7.52 -3.36 13.56
N ASP A 35 -7.48 -4.06 14.70
CA ASP A 35 -8.31 -5.23 14.99
C ASP A 35 -9.76 -4.88 15.41
N ASP A 36 -10.05 -3.60 15.58
CA ASP A 36 -11.40 -3.17 15.96
C ASP A 36 -12.30 -3.14 14.72
N SER A 37 -13.41 -3.86 14.80
CA SER A 37 -14.45 -4.06 13.78
C SER A 37 -15.14 -2.78 13.26
N LYS A 38 -14.69 -1.60 13.72
CA LYS A 38 -15.24 -0.31 13.35
C LYS A 38 -14.38 0.36 12.30
N ARG A 39 -14.93 0.49 11.10
CA ARG A 39 -14.26 1.18 9.99
C ARG A 39 -14.39 2.68 10.20
N MET A 40 -13.40 3.28 10.86
CA MET A 40 -13.31 4.73 11.02
C MET A 40 -12.51 5.34 9.87
N LYS A 41 -13.04 6.39 9.25
CA LYS A 41 -12.43 7.14 8.15
C LYS A 41 -12.33 8.62 8.52
N LEU A 42 -11.20 9.24 8.21
CA LEU A 42 -10.95 10.66 8.40
C LEU A 42 -10.64 11.31 7.05
N ILE A 43 -11.17 12.52 6.83
CA ILE A 43 -10.83 13.37 5.68
C ILE A 43 -10.47 14.75 6.22
N PHE A 44 -9.20 15.13 6.08
CA PHE A 44 -8.66 16.41 6.53
C PHE A 44 -8.86 17.47 5.45
N LYS A 45 -9.59 18.55 5.76
CA LYS A 45 -9.83 19.66 4.83
C LYS A 45 -8.86 20.81 5.06
N ALA A 46 -8.59 21.57 4.00
CA ALA A 46 -7.63 22.67 4.01
C ALA A 46 -8.02 23.83 4.97
N ASP A 47 -9.31 23.96 5.27
CA ASP A 47 -9.87 24.97 6.19
C ASP A 47 -9.80 24.57 7.67
N GLY A 48 -9.12 23.47 7.99
CA GLY A 48 -8.98 22.96 9.34
C GLY A 48 -10.19 22.15 9.83
N GLU A 49 -11.16 21.83 8.98
CA GLU A 49 -12.21 20.85 9.30
C GLU A 49 -11.73 19.41 9.06
N VAL A 50 -12.13 18.48 9.92
CA VAL A 50 -11.96 17.05 9.69
C VAL A 50 -13.32 16.38 9.64
N VAL A 51 -13.58 15.61 8.59
CA VAL A 51 -14.77 14.77 8.50
C VAL A 51 -14.39 13.40 9.05
N ILE A 52 -15.11 12.93 10.05
CA ILE A 52 -14.92 11.63 10.67
C ILE A 52 -16.15 10.79 10.34
N SER A 53 -15.97 9.67 9.66
CA SER A 53 -17.04 8.71 9.36
C SER A 53 -16.77 7.39 10.05
N GLU A 54 -17.74 6.92 10.84
CA GLU A 54 -17.70 5.63 11.51
C GLU A 54 -18.88 4.81 11.02
N ASN A 55 -18.63 3.74 10.26
CA ASN A 55 -19.66 2.87 9.69
C ASN A 55 -20.78 3.59 8.91
N GLY A 56 -20.49 4.78 8.35
CA GLY A 56 -21.45 5.58 7.57
C GLY A 56 -22.04 6.76 8.34
N ASP A 57 -21.97 6.77 9.67
CA ASP A 57 -22.32 7.93 10.48
C ASP A 57 -21.23 8.98 10.37
N VAL A 58 -21.61 10.24 10.13
CA VAL A 58 -20.66 11.34 9.86
C VAL A 58 -20.73 12.38 10.96
N GLN A 59 -19.55 12.75 11.45
CA GLN A 59 -19.33 13.83 12.40
C GLN A 59 -18.25 14.77 11.89
N PHE A 60 -18.41 16.06 12.21
CA PHE A 60 -17.47 17.11 11.82
C PHE A 60 -16.67 17.55 13.03
N GLY A 61 -15.36 17.64 12.86
CA GLY A 61 -14.42 18.11 13.86
C GLY A 61 -13.50 19.21 13.31
N LYS A 62 -12.54 19.61 14.13
CA LYS A 62 -11.43 20.48 13.72
C LYS A 62 -10.11 19.77 13.86
N TRP A 63 -9.18 20.05 12.95
CA TRP A 63 -7.81 19.58 13.05
C TRP A 63 -6.83 20.73 12.85
N GLU A 64 -5.65 20.60 13.45
CA GLU A 64 -4.59 21.59 13.36
C GLU A 64 -3.23 20.89 13.32
N LEU A 65 -2.36 21.31 12.40
CA LEU A 65 -0.97 20.88 12.37
C LEU A 65 -0.12 21.79 13.26
N LEU A 66 0.41 21.24 14.35
CA LEU A 66 1.35 21.90 15.25
C LEU A 66 2.78 21.67 14.75
N ASN A 67 3.20 22.45 13.75
CA ASN A 67 4.47 22.29 13.05
C ASN A 67 5.70 22.12 13.97
N ARG A 68 5.81 22.94 15.04
CA ARG A 68 6.97 22.87 15.96
C ARG A 68 7.01 21.60 16.79
N ALA A 69 5.84 21.03 17.08
CA ALA A 69 5.73 19.77 17.82
C ALA A 69 5.75 18.55 16.89
N SER A 70 5.64 18.75 15.57
CA SER A 70 5.37 17.68 14.60
C SER A 70 4.18 16.83 15.02
N SER A 71 3.08 17.51 15.39
CA SER A 71 1.88 16.85 15.93
C SER A 71 0.62 17.35 15.24
N ILE A 72 -0.40 16.50 15.18
CA ILE A 72 -1.75 16.86 14.74
C ILE A 72 -2.65 16.89 15.96
N LEU A 73 -3.33 18.01 16.16
CA LEU A 73 -4.41 18.13 17.13
C LEU A 73 -5.73 17.83 16.42
N ILE A 74 -6.52 16.89 16.93
CA ILE A 74 -7.86 16.58 16.43
C ILE A 74 -8.86 16.87 17.54
N LYS A 75 -9.81 17.78 17.27
CA LYS A 75 -10.91 18.16 18.16
C LYS A 75 -12.21 17.64 17.59
N TYR A 76 -12.97 16.90 18.38
CA TYR A 76 -14.29 16.40 18.00
C TYR A 76 -15.18 16.33 19.24
N GLU A 77 -16.45 16.73 19.07
CA GLU A 77 -17.41 16.89 20.15
C GLU A 77 -16.85 17.70 21.35
N LYS A 78 -16.71 17.08 22.52
CA LYS A 78 -16.16 17.67 23.76
C LYS A 78 -14.75 17.17 24.08
N SER A 79 -14.06 16.58 23.11
CA SER A 79 -12.74 15.98 23.30
C SER A 79 -11.72 16.52 22.32
N ALA A 80 -10.46 16.48 22.74
CA ALA A 80 -9.32 16.79 21.90
C ALA A 80 -8.25 15.72 22.11
N LYS A 81 -7.63 15.26 21.03
CA LYS A 81 -6.52 14.32 21.07
C LYS A 81 -5.35 14.90 20.31
N LEU A 82 -4.19 14.89 20.94
CA LEU A 82 -2.93 15.29 20.34
C LEU A 82 -2.18 14.05 19.87
N TYR A 83 -1.76 14.06 18.61
CA TYR A 83 -1.09 12.95 17.97
C TYR A 83 0.28 13.37 17.46
N ASN A 84 1.33 12.73 17.95
CA ASN A 84 2.69 12.95 17.48
C ASN A 84 2.94 12.17 16.19
N HIS A 85 3.60 12.81 15.23
CA HIS A 85 4.08 12.18 14.01
C HIS A 85 5.00 11.01 14.31
N ALA A 86 4.74 9.87 13.68
CA ALA A 86 5.70 8.77 13.67
C ALA A 86 6.18 8.43 12.25
N PHE A 87 5.24 8.33 11.30
CA PHE A 87 5.56 8.07 9.90
C PHE A 87 4.49 8.63 8.99
N PHE A 88 4.90 9.14 7.84
CA PHE A 88 3.96 9.66 6.84
C PHE A 88 4.49 9.45 5.43
N ASP A 89 3.65 8.92 4.56
CA ASP A 89 3.81 8.97 3.12
C ASP A 89 2.44 9.08 2.44
N GLU A 90 2.39 8.94 1.12
CA GLU A 90 1.13 9.00 0.36
C GLU A 90 0.11 7.90 0.72
N GLY A 91 0.57 6.78 1.29
CA GLY A 91 -0.25 5.61 1.59
C GLY A 91 -0.56 5.43 3.07
N ILE A 92 0.35 5.83 3.96
CA ILE A 92 0.31 5.56 5.40
C ILE A 92 0.55 6.84 6.19
N LEU A 93 -0.31 7.05 7.17
CA LEU A 93 -0.11 8.02 8.25
C LEU A 93 -0.08 7.25 9.57
N ALA A 94 1.09 7.16 10.19
CA ALA A 94 1.25 6.60 11.52
C ALA A 94 1.47 7.72 12.52
N LEU A 95 0.61 7.72 13.53
CA LEU A 95 0.58 8.68 14.61
C LEU A 95 0.73 7.97 15.95
N LYS A 96 1.21 8.66 16.98
CA LYS A 96 1.16 8.19 18.36
C LYS A 96 0.30 9.16 19.16
N LEU A 97 -0.65 8.64 19.94
CA LEU A 97 -1.33 9.49 20.91
C LEU A 97 -0.28 10.04 21.89
N ASP A 98 -0.32 11.34 22.18
CA ASP A 98 0.64 11.95 23.10
C ASP A 98 0.58 11.25 24.48
N GLY A 99 1.75 10.87 25.00
CA GLY A 99 1.88 10.05 26.21
C GLY A 99 1.58 8.55 26.05
N SER A 100 1.25 8.05 24.85
CA SER A 100 1.05 6.62 24.56
C SER A 100 2.22 6.02 23.76
N THR A 101 2.41 4.71 23.91
CA THR A 101 3.33 3.91 23.09
C THR A 101 2.67 3.40 21.80
N ASP A 102 1.34 3.31 21.78
CA ASP A 102 0.59 2.67 20.70
C ASP A 102 0.47 3.55 19.46
N PHE A 103 0.53 2.90 18.30
CA PHE A 103 0.36 3.55 17.02
C PHE A 103 -1.12 3.63 16.62
N PHE A 104 -1.53 4.83 16.25
CA PHE A 104 -2.75 5.10 15.52
C PHE A 104 -2.41 5.17 14.03
N ILE A 105 -2.78 4.13 13.29
CA ILE A 105 -2.38 3.93 11.90
C ILE A 105 -3.57 4.20 11.00
N LEU A 106 -3.37 5.07 10.00
CA LEU A 106 -4.33 5.34 8.97
C LEU A 106 -3.74 4.97 7.60
N ALA A 107 -4.52 4.27 6.79
CA ALA A 107 -4.21 3.96 5.41
C ALA A 107 -5.03 4.85 4.48
N ASN A 108 -4.38 5.46 3.49
CA ASN A 108 -5.08 6.15 2.42
C ASN A 108 -5.78 5.12 1.54
N GLN A 109 -7.12 5.08 1.58
CA GLN A 109 -7.92 4.11 0.83
C GLN A 109 -7.76 4.26 -0.70
N ASN A 110 -7.40 5.44 -1.21
CA ASN A 110 -7.11 5.63 -2.63
C ASN A 110 -5.80 4.98 -3.06
N ARG A 111 -4.85 4.78 -2.12
CA ARG A 111 -3.55 4.13 -2.38
C ARG A 111 -3.53 2.67 -1.98
N ILE A 112 -4.25 2.31 -0.92
CA ILE A 112 -4.32 0.96 -0.36
C ILE A 112 -5.80 0.56 -0.23
N PRO A 113 -6.49 0.21 -1.34
CA PRO A 113 -7.94 -0.02 -1.32
C PRO A 113 -8.39 -1.19 -0.44
N ASP A 114 -7.54 -2.20 -0.31
CA ASP A 114 -7.74 -3.38 0.55
C ASP A 114 -7.31 -3.15 2.01
N LEU A 115 -6.74 -1.98 2.31
CA LEU A 115 -6.20 -1.59 3.61
C LEU A 115 -5.07 -2.51 4.10
N ASN A 116 -4.40 -3.25 3.21
CA ASN A 116 -3.27 -4.10 3.53
C ASN A 116 -1.98 -3.28 3.71
N VAL A 117 -1.89 -2.62 4.86
CA VAL A 117 -0.74 -1.79 5.26
C VAL A 117 0.57 -2.57 5.24
N ALA A 118 0.57 -3.81 5.72
CA ALA A 118 1.78 -4.63 5.75
C ALA A 118 2.26 -4.98 4.34
N GLY A 119 1.35 -5.36 3.45
CA GLY A 119 1.65 -5.60 2.05
C GLY A 119 2.23 -4.36 1.36
N TYR A 120 1.62 -3.20 1.59
CA TYR A 120 2.10 -1.93 1.06
C TYR A 120 3.52 -1.59 1.52
N LEU A 121 3.79 -1.67 2.82
CA LEU A 121 5.10 -1.34 3.38
C LEU A 121 6.19 -2.32 2.92
N ASN A 122 5.88 -3.62 2.88
CA ASN A 122 6.80 -4.64 2.38
C ASN A 122 7.18 -4.40 0.91
N ALA A 123 6.18 -4.15 0.07
CA ALA A 123 6.38 -3.93 -1.36
C ALA A 123 7.18 -2.66 -1.62
N LYS A 124 6.90 -1.58 -0.88
CA LYS A 124 7.50 -0.26 -1.12
C LYS A 124 8.89 -0.08 -0.51
N TYR A 125 9.14 -0.66 0.65
CA TYR A 125 10.34 -0.32 1.45
C TYR A 125 11.24 -1.50 1.82
N GLU A 126 10.72 -2.73 1.86
CA GLU A 126 11.53 -3.91 2.19
C GLU A 126 12.01 -4.69 0.96
N SER A 127 11.49 -4.41 -0.24
CA SER A 127 11.91 -5.06 -1.49
C SER A 127 12.73 -4.14 -2.40
N PRO A 128 14.02 -4.43 -2.54
CA PRO A 128 14.47 -4.95 -3.83
C PRO A 128 15.19 -6.31 -3.76
N ALA A 129 15.23 -6.98 -2.60
CA ALA A 129 16.11 -8.13 -2.38
C ALA A 129 15.47 -9.36 -1.69
N LYS A 130 14.20 -9.70 -1.95
CA LYS A 130 13.62 -11.03 -1.60
C LYS A 130 12.55 -11.50 -2.60
N ALA A 131 12.78 -11.34 -3.90
CA ALA A 131 12.00 -12.04 -4.94
C ALA A 131 12.37 -13.55 -5.05
N GLY A 132 12.71 -14.15 -3.91
CA GLY A 132 13.04 -15.56 -3.77
C GLY A 132 12.64 -15.98 -2.38
N LEU A 133 11.72 -16.94 -2.32
CA LEU A 133 11.10 -17.58 -1.15
C LEU A 133 9.72 -17.03 -0.77
N ALA A 134 8.73 -17.80 -1.23
CA ALA A 134 7.31 -17.71 -0.98
C ALA A 134 6.93 -17.59 0.50
N THR A 135 5.87 -16.84 0.77
CA THR A 135 4.98 -17.12 1.91
C THR A 135 3.53 -17.09 1.44
N ASN A 136 2.90 -18.26 1.55
CA ASN A 136 1.47 -18.47 1.40
C ASN A 136 0.71 -17.60 2.41
N THR A 137 -0.12 -16.68 1.93
CA THR A 137 -1.30 -16.24 2.68
C THR A 137 -2.52 -16.49 1.81
N ASN A 138 -3.39 -17.39 2.28
CA ASN A 138 -4.68 -17.72 1.68
C ASN A 138 -5.66 -16.54 1.80
N THR A 139 -5.41 -15.45 1.08
CA THR A 139 -6.51 -14.85 0.33
C THR A 139 -6.51 -15.58 -1.00
N ILE A 140 -7.66 -16.06 -1.47
CA ILE A 140 -7.74 -16.62 -2.82
C ILE A 140 -7.61 -15.43 -3.79
N GLN A 141 -6.39 -14.92 -3.96
CA GLN A 141 -5.94 -14.23 -5.16
C GLN A 141 -5.96 -15.31 -6.23
N LYS A 142 -7.11 -15.44 -6.89
CA LYS A 142 -7.29 -16.44 -7.94
C LYS A 142 -6.40 -16.01 -9.10
N THR A 143 -5.20 -16.59 -9.18
CA THR A 143 -4.31 -16.36 -10.30
C THR A 143 -4.98 -16.88 -11.56
N ARG A 144 -5.06 -16.05 -12.60
CA ARG A 144 -5.57 -16.48 -13.91
C ARG A 144 -4.37 -16.78 -14.80
N PRO A 145 -4.30 -18.00 -15.39
CA PRO A 145 -3.32 -18.26 -16.43
C PRO A 145 -3.66 -17.41 -17.65
N TYR A 146 -2.66 -16.73 -18.18
CA TYR A 146 -2.69 -16.01 -19.44
C TYR A 146 -1.66 -16.65 -20.37
N ASP A 147 -2.14 -17.48 -21.28
CA ASP A 147 -1.29 -18.15 -22.25
C ASP A 147 -0.95 -17.18 -23.38
N CYS A 148 0.34 -17.07 -23.70
CA CYS A 148 0.80 -16.26 -24.81
C CYS A 148 1.87 -16.98 -25.61
N THR A 149 1.87 -16.74 -26.93
CA THR A 149 2.90 -17.25 -27.84
C THR A 149 3.97 -16.19 -27.99
N THR A 150 5.21 -16.57 -27.72
CA THR A 150 6.37 -15.68 -27.80
C THR A 150 7.35 -16.16 -28.87
N ASP A 151 8.38 -15.35 -29.12
CA ASP A 151 9.54 -15.71 -29.94
C ASP A 151 10.35 -16.91 -29.39
N LYS A 152 10.11 -17.29 -28.12
CA LYS A 152 10.76 -18.42 -27.44
C LYS A 152 9.81 -19.59 -27.18
N GLY A 153 8.62 -19.59 -27.79
CA GLY A 153 7.61 -20.64 -27.63
C GLY A 153 6.41 -20.19 -26.79
N GLN A 154 5.56 -21.14 -26.42
CA GLN A 154 4.40 -20.87 -25.57
C GLN A 154 4.83 -20.73 -24.11
N ILE A 155 4.29 -19.70 -23.46
CA ILE A 155 4.48 -19.47 -22.03
C ILE A 155 3.12 -19.22 -21.38
N THR A 156 3.00 -19.58 -20.11
CA THR A 156 1.84 -19.26 -19.27
C THR A 156 2.26 -18.20 -18.25
N ILE A 157 1.53 -17.09 -18.22
CA ILE A 157 1.74 -16.03 -17.23
C ILE A 157 0.63 -16.10 -16.20
N HIS A 158 0.98 -16.22 -14.92
CA HIS A 158 0.02 -16.28 -13.84
C HIS A 158 -0.24 -14.86 -13.32
N ILE A 159 -1.36 -14.25 -13.70
CA ILE A 159 -1.64 -12.87 -13.31
C ILE A 159 -2.40 -12.87 -11.98
N CYS A 160 -1.92 -12.08 -11.01
CA CYS A 160 -2.69 -11.77 -9.82
C CYS A 160 -3.66 -10.61 -10.13
N VAL A 161 -4.92 -10.93 -10.44
CA VAL A 161 -5.96 -9.92 -10.66
C VAL A 161 -6.90 -9.81 -9.46
N PRO A 162 -7.13 -8.61 -8.89
CA PRO A 162 -8.34 -8.33 -8.16
C PRO A 162 -9.55 -8.53 -9.11
N LEU A 163 -10.66 -9.08 -8.61
CA LEU A 163 -11.84 -9.46 -9.42
C LEU A 163 -12.47 -8.34 -10.28
N TRP A 164 -11.97 -7.10 -10.18
CA TRP A 164 -12.51 -5.89 -10.80
C TRP A 164 -11.51 -5.15 -11.70
N GLN A 165 -10.27 -5.63 -11.83
CA GLN A 165 -9.25 -5.03 -12.69
C GLN A 165 -8.93 -5.97 -13.86
N GLY A 166 -8.82 -5.40 -15.05
CA GLY A 166 -8.50 -6.13 -16.28
C GLY A 166 -7.15 -6.85 -16.23
N ASN A 167 -6.87 -7.66 -17.26
CA ASN A 167 -5.64 -8.46 -17.38
C ASN A 167 -4.43 -7.55 -17.64
N PHE A 168 -3.81 -7.01 -16.60
CA PHE A 168 -2.56 -6.26 -16.71
C PHE A 168 -1.39 -7.13 -16.28
N LEU A 169 -0.38 -7.25 -17.16
CA LEU A 169 0.90 -7.87 -16.84
C LEU A 169 1.71 -6.92 -15.96
N ASN A 170 2.03 -7.37 -14.75
CA ASN A 170 2.75 -6.60 -13.73
C ASN A 170 4.14 -7.19 -13.49
N GLU A 171 5.05 -6.35 -12.99
CA GLU A 171 6.31 -6.83 -12.41
C GLU A 171 6.00 -7.72 -11.21
N GLY A 172 6.67 -8.87 -11.13
CA GLY A 172 6.43 -9.90 -10.13
C GLY A 172 5.48 -11.01 -10.54
N ASP A 173 4.77 -10.91 -11.67
CA ASP A 173 3.92 -12.02 -12.14
C ASP A 173 4.79 -13.25 -12.52
N PRO A 174 4.43 -14.48 -12.07
CA PRO A 174 5.11 -15.70 -12.47
C PRO A 174 4.92 -16.01 -13.96
N VAL A 175 6.00 -16.48 -14.58
CA VAL A 175 6.04 -16.94 -15.98
C VAL A 175 6.55 -18.36 -16.00
N THR A 176 5.81 -19.26 -16.65
CA THR A 176 6.18 -20.67 -16.78
C THR A 176 6.25 -21.12 -18.23
N VAL A 177 7.14 -22.07 -18.49
CA VAL A 177 7.24 -22.85 -19.73
C VAL A 177 7.14 -24.32 -19.31
N ASP A 178 6.18 -25.06 -19.86
CA ASP A 178 5.94 -26.47 -19.51
C ASP A 178 5.80 -26.72 -17.99
N ASN A 179 5.09 -25.82 -17.30
CA ASN A 179 4.92 -25.81 -15.83
C ASN A 179 6.22 -25.64 -15.01
N GLN A 180 7.33 -25.27 -15.64
CA GLN A 180 8.58 -24.90 -14.97
C GLN A 180 8.82 -23.39 -15.06
N PRO A 181 9.57 -22.78 -14.13
CA PRO A 181 9.94 -21.37 -14.21
C PRO A 181 10.57 -21.04 -15.57
N ALA A 182 10.06 -20.00 -16.23
CA ALA A 182 10.58 -19.62 -17.54
C ALA A 182 12.05 -19.17 -17.41
N PRO A 183 12.93 -19.57 -18.37
CA PRO A 183 14.32 -19.15 -18.39
C PRO A 183 14.48 -17.63 -18.42
N ASP A 184 15.59 -17.15 -17.88
CA ASP A 184 15.91 -15.72 -17.88
C ASP A 184 16.00 -15.17 -19.31
N GLY A 185 15.49 -13.95 -19.50
CA GLY A 185 15.70 -13.19 -20.72
C GLY A 185 14.50 -12.35 -21.15
N LYS A 186 14.64 -11.72 -22.32
CA LYS A 186 13.61 -10.91 -22.97
C LYS A 186 12.68 -11.80 -23.80
N TYR A 187 11.37 -11.64 -23.68
CA TYR A 187 10.34 -12.37 -24.44
C TYR A 187 9.43 -11.36 -25.13
N LYS A 188 9.17 -11.57 -26.42
CA LYS A 188 8.21 -10.77 -27.18
C LYS A 188 6.81 -11.33 -26.97
N ILE A 189 5.92 -10.55 -26.37
CA ILE A 189 4.56 -10.99 -26.03
C ILE A 189 3.48 -10.39 -26.95
N SER A 190 3.80 -9.31 -27.66
CA SER A 190 2.95 -8.70 -28.68
C SER A 190 3.81 -8.08 -29.77
N THR A 191 3.19 -7.50 -30.80
CA THR A 191 3.92 -6.74 -31.82
C THR A 191 4.83 -5.68 -31.19
N LEU A 192 4.34 -4.98 -30.15
CA LEU A 192 5.07 -3.86 -29.53
C LEU A 192 5.64 -4.17 -28.15
N ASP A 193 5.16 -5.21 -27.46
CA ASP A 193 5.49 -5.44 -26.06
C ASP A 193 6.51 -6.56 -25.85
N TYR A 194 7.40 -6.32 -24.90
CA TYR A 194 8.33 -7.29 -24.36
C TYR A 194 8.24 -7.34 -22.83
N ILE A 195 8.48 -8.53 -22.30
CA ILE A 195 8.71 -8.76 -20.87
C ILE A 195 10.15 -9.22 -20.67
N HIS A 196 10.75 -8.83 -19.55
CA HIS A 196 12.06 -9.31 -19.14
C HIS A 196 11.84 -10.23 -17.94
N VAL A 197 12.17 -11.51 -18.10
CA VAL A 197 11.98 -12.54 -17.06
C VAL A 197 13.31 -12.79 -16.37
N LYS A 198 13.27 -12.92 -15.04
CA LYS A 198 14.40 -13.38 -14.22
C LYS A 198 13.90 -14.30 -13.13
N ASN A 199 14.51 -15.46 -12.98
CA ASN A 199 14.13 -16.52 -12.06
C ASN A 199 12.65 -16.92 -12.17
N GLY A 200 12.07 -16.89 -13.38
CA GLY A 200 10.67 -17.21 -13.61
C GLY A 200 9.65 -16.12 -13.26
N TYR A 201 10.08 -14.87 -13.03
CA TYR A 201 9.19 -13.74 -12.75
C TYR A 201 9.44 -12.57 -13.70
N ILE A 202 8.37 -11.83 -14.06
CA ILE A 202 8.50 -10.58 -14.80
C ILE A 202 9.25 -9.55 -13.95
N GLN A 203 10.41 -9.09 -14.43
CA GLN A 203 11.18 -8.03 -13.79
C GLN A 203 10.79 -6.64 -14.26
N LYS A 204 10.47 -6.52 -15.56
CA LYS A 204 10.07 -5.27 -16.17
C LYS A 204 9.41 -5.50 -17.51
N ARG A 205 8.66 -4.50 -17.96
CA ARG A 205 8.11 -4.40 -19.31
C ARG A 205 8.88 -3.39 -20.13
N SER A 206 8.99 -3.64 -21.42
CA SER A 206 9.49 -2.67 -22.37
C SER A 206 8.67 -2.78 -23.64
N MET A 207 8.23 -1.66 -24.20
CA MET A 207 7.82 -1.66 -25.60
C MET A 207 9.06 -1.56 -26.50
N PHE A 208 8.92 -1.90 -27.78
CA PHE A 208 9.96 -1.81 -28.83
C PHE A 208 11.10 -0.84 -28.50
#